data_AF-A0A7C6HQA0-F1
#
_entry.id   AF-A0A7C6HQA0-F1
#
_cell.length_a   1.000
_cell.length_b   1.000
_cell.length_c   1.000
_cell.angle_alpha   90.00
_cell.angle_beta   90.00
_cell.angle_gamma   90.00
#
_symmetry.space_group_name_H-M   'P 1'
#
loop_
_entity.id
_entity.type
_entity.pdbx_description
1 polymer ?
#
loop_
_entity_poly.entity_id
_entity_poly.type
_entity_poly.pdbx_seq_one_letter_code
_entity_poly.pdbx_strand_id
1 'polypeptide(L)' 'AKVTHLGELPQGQPERDARVVAMVNQHDAEGFGGCTNIGECTHACPKGIPQDVISTLNRDLRTAFKHGR' A
#
# COMPACT_ATOMS: atom_id res chain seq x y z
N ALA A 1 -0.52 -7.37 5.22
CA ALA A 1 0.68 -7.08 4.38
C ALA A 1 1.71 -6.31 5.20
N LYS A 2 3.01 -6.43 4.90
CA LYS A 2 4.08 -5.83 5.72
C LYS A 2 4.10 -4.30 5.67
N VAL A 3 3.78 -3.71 4.52
CA VAL A 3 3.71 -2.25 4.34
C VAL A 3 2.77 -1.58 5.35
N THR A 4 1.55 -2.11 5.49
CA THR A 4 0.54 -1.65 6.45
C THR A 4 0.95 -1.94 7.89
N HIS A 5 1.39 -3.17 8.16
CA HIS A 5 1.84 -3.54 9.51
C HIS A 5 2.93 -2.61 10.04
N LEU A 6 3.97 -2.32 9.23
CA LEU A 6 5.01 -1.37 9.62
C LEU A 6 4.49 0.08 9.66
N GLY A 7 3.47 0.42 8.88
CA GLY A 7 2.80 1.73 8.91
C GLY A 7 1.93 1.97 10.15
N GLU A 8 1.59 0.92 10.89
CA GLU A 8 0.84 1.01 12.16
C GLU A 8 1.77 1.09 13.39
N LEU A 9 3.04 0.72 13.23
CA LEU A 9 4.03 0.76 14.29
C LEU A 9 4.64 2.17 14.42
N PRO A 10 4.87 2.67 15.66
CA PRO A 10 5.62 3.90 15.89
C PRO A 10 7.00 3.90 15.22
N GLN A 11 7.69 2.76 15.28
CA GLN A 11 9.02 2.56 14.71
C GLN A 11 9.04 2.68 13.19
N GLY A 12 7.92 2.40 12.52
CA GLY A 12 7.83 2.46 11.06
C GLY A 12 7.28 3.78 10.53
N GLN A 13 6.96 4.76 11.37
CA GLN A 13 6.50 6.08 10.90
C GLN A 13 7.56 6.85 10.08
N PRO A 14 8.86 6.88 10.47
CA PRO A 14 9.86 7.65 9.72
C PRO A 14 9.99 7.24 8.24
N GLU A 15 9.78 5.96 7.95
CA GLU A 15 9.91 5.39 6.61
C GLU A 15 8.56 5.20 5.89
N ARG A 16 7.44 5.52 6.53
CA ARG A 16 6.09 5.17 6.02
C ARG A 16 5.85 5.64 4.59
N ASP A 17 6.12 6.91 4.33
CA ASP A 17 5.87 7.51 3.01
C ASP A 17 6.82 6.95 1.93
N ALA A 18 8.12 6.83 2.23
CA ALA A 18 9.08 6.24 1.28
C ALA A 18 8.73 4.79 0.98
N ARG A 19 8.30 4.02 2.00
CA ARG A 19 7.94 2.61 1.84
C ARG A 19 6.73 2.43 0.95
N VAL A 20 5.68 3.24 1.14
CA VAL A 20 4.47 3.13 0.31
C VAL A 20 4.74 3.58 -1.13
N VAL A 21 5.49 4.66 -1.33
CA VAL A 21 5.90 5.11 -2.67
C VAL A 21 6.75 4.05 -3.37
N ALA A 22 7.75 3.49 -2.69
CA ALA A 22 8.59 2.43 -3.25
C ALA A 22 7.79 1.18 -3.61
N MET A 23 6.83 0.77 -2.75
CA MET A 23 5.98 -0.39 -3.03
C MET A 23 5.06 -0.14 -4.24
N VAL A 24 4.47 1.04 -4.37
CA VAL A 24 3.59 1.38 -5.51
C VAL A 24 4.39 1.51 -6.80
N ASN A 25 5.59 2.10 -6.76
CA ASN A 25 6.47 2.12 -7.92
C ASN A 25 6.81 0.70 -8.41
N GLN A 26 7.00 -0.25 -7.48
CA GLN A 26 7.20 -1.65 -7.85
C GLN A 26 5.94 -2.27 -8.45
N HIS A 27 4.76 -2.00 -7.87
CA HIS A 27 3.48 -2.44 -8.42
C HIS A 27 3.28 -1.93 -9.87
N ASP A 28 3.62 -0.67 -10.14
CA ASP A 28 3.52 -0.07 -11.46
C ASP A 28 4.52 -0.70 -12.44
N ALA A 29 5.76 -0.94 -12.01
CA ALA A 29 6.77 -1.64 -12.80
C ALA A 29 6.35 -3.08 -13.16
N GLU A 30 5.58 -3.73 -12.28
CA GLU A 30 5.02 -5.07 -12.48
C GLU A 30 3.65 -5.06 -13.17
N GLY A 31 3.09 -3.89 -13.47
CA GLY A 31 1.82 -3.76 -14.18
C GLY A 31 0.56 -4.11 -13.37
N PHE A 32 0.60 -4.01 -12.04
CA PHE A 32 -0.56 -4.25 -11.18
C PHE A 32 -1.73 -3.29 -11.46
N GLY A 33 -1.43 -2.07 -11.90
CA GLY A 33 -2.42 -1.03 -12.18
C GLY A 33 -3.02 -0.39 -10.92
N GLY A 34 -3.99 0.50 -11.15
CA GLY A 34 -4.64 1.28 -10.10
C GLY A 34 -5.77 0.55 -9.38
N CYS A 35 -5.95 0.84 -8.09
CA CYS A 35 -7.06 0.31 -7.32
C CYS A 35 -8.41 0.93 -7.74
N THR A 36 -9.36 0.11 -8.17
CA THR A 36 -10.74 0.50 -8.53
C THR A 36 -11.79 0.05 -7.50
N ASN A 37 -11.35 -0.52 -6.37
CA ASN A 37 -12.19 -1.07 -5.30
C ASN A 37 -13.11 -2.24 -5.70
N ILE A 38 -12.80 -2.98 -6.77
CA ILE A 38 -13.56 -4.18 -7.17
C ILE A 38 -13.33 -5.34 -6.18
N GLY A 39 -12.12 -5.48 -5.64
CA GLY A 39 -11.78 -6.51 -4.65
C GLY A 39 -11.26 -7.83 -5.21
N GLU A 40 -11.16 -7.98 -6.54
CA GLU A 40 -10.59 -9.18 -7.18
C GLU A 40 -9.17 -9.49 -6.71
N CYS A 41 -8.35 -8.47 -6.47
CA CYS A 41 -6.99 -8.64 -5.96
C CYS A 41 -6.94 -9.31 -4.57
N THR A 42 -7.93 -9.04 -3.71
CA THR A 42 -8.08 -9.69 -2.39
C THR A 42 -8.46 -11.15 -2.55
N HIS A 43 -9.38 -11.46 -3.46
CA HIS A 43 -9.85 -12.83 -3.72
C HIS A 43 -8.78 -13.71 -4.37
N ALA A 44 -8.03 -13.16 -5.34
CA ALA A 44 -6.98 -13.87 -6.06
C ALA A 44 -5.68 -14.05 -5.25
N CYS A 45 -5.49 -13.29 -4.15
CA CYS A 45 -4.23 -13.29 -3.42
C CYS A 45 -4.03 -14.60 -2.63
N PRO A 46 -2.99 -15.41 -2.92
CA PRO A 46 -2.72 -16.66 -2.20
C PRO A 46 -2.26 -16.42 -0.75
N LYS A 47 -1.93 -15.17 -0.40
CA LYS A 47 -1.55 -14.76 0.96
C LYS A 47 -2.73 -14.17 1.74
N GLY A 48 -3.93 -14.13 1.16
CA GLY A 48 -5.15 -13.67 1.83
C GLY A 48 -5.03 -12.25 2.37
N ILE A 49 -4.45 -11.32 1.59
CA ILE A 49 -4.35 -9.92 2.01
C ILE A 49 -5.75 -9.30 1.95
N PRO A 50 -6.31 -8.83 3.06
CA PRO A 50 -7.67 -8.32 3.08
C PRO A 50 -7.77 -6.90 2.48
N GLN A 51 -8.97 -6.54 2.01
CA GLN A 51 -9.23 -5.30 1.26
C GLN A 51 -8.97 -4.03 2.08
N ASP A 52 -9.18 -4.08 3.40
CA ASP A 52 -8.91 -2.99 4.34
C ASP A 52 -7.41 -2.67 4.48
N VAL A 53 -6.55 -3.70 4.41
CA VAL A 53 -5.09 -3.55 4.37
C VAL A 53 -4.64 -2.84 3.09
N ILE A 54 -5.25 -3.18 1.95
CA ILE A 54 -5.00 -2.50 0.65
C ILE A 54 -5.54 -1.06 0.69
N SER A 55 -6.70 -0.85 1.31
CA SER A 55 -7.28 0.48 1.50
C SER A 55 -6.37 1.38 2.34
N THR A 56 -5.71 0.82 3.36
CA THR A 56 -4.72 1.53 4.17
C THR A 56 -3.48 1.89 3.35
N LEU A 57 -2.97 0.98 2.51
CA LEU A 57 -1.88 1.28 1.56
C LEU A 57 -2.23 2.48 0.67
N ASN A 58 -3.42 2.49 0.07
CA ASN A 58 -3.87 3.60 -0.77
C ASN A 58 -4.08 4.91 0.00
N ARG A 59 -4.45 4.84 1.28
CA ARG A 59 -4.50 6.03 2.16
C ARG A 59 -3.10 6.57 2.41
N ASP A 60 -2.14 5.69 2.69
CA ASP A 60 -0.76 6.07 2.96
C ASP A 60 -0.11 6.71 1.72
N LEU A 61 -0.38 6.18 0.52
CA LEU A 61 0.07 6.80 -0.73
C LEU A 61 -0.48 8.23 -0.90
N ARG A 62 -1.78 8.43 -0.64
CA ARG A 62 -2.39 9.76 -0.70
C ARG A 62 -1.81 10.73 0.33
N THR A 63 -1.44 10.23 1.50
CA THR A 63 -0.75 11.03 2.53
C THR A 63 0.67 11.39 2.10
N ALA A 64 1.42 10.44 1.52
CA ALA A 64 2.76 10.66 1.00
C ALA A 64 2.77 11.79 -0.05
N PHE A 65 1.81 11.80 -0.98
CA PHE A 65 1.66 12.90 -1.95
C PHE A 65 1.41 14.26 -1.29
N LYS A 66 0.65 14.31 -0.19
CA LYS A 66 0.46 15.57 0.59
C LYS A 66 1.73 16.03 1.28
N HIS A 67 2.65 15.11 1.59
CA HIS A 67 3.95 15.42 2.18
C HIS A 67 5.03 15.73 1.14
N GLY A 68 4.69 15.77 -0.16
CA GLY A 68 5.64 16.03 -1.24
C GLY A 68 6.60 14.88 -1.52
N ARG A 69 6.21 13.65 -1.17
CA ARG A 69 6.90 12.42 -1.56
C ARG A 69 6.37 11.84 -2.84
#